data_AF-A0A0E3LMN3-F1
#
_entry.id   AF-A0A0E3LMN3-F1
#
_cell.length_a   1.000
_cell.length_b   1.000
_cell.length_c   1.000
_cell.angle_alpha   90.00
_cell.angle_beta   90.00
_cell.angle_gamma   90.00
#
_symmetry.space_group_name_H-M   'P 1'
#
loop_
_entity.id
_entity.type
_entity.pdbx_description
1 polymer ?
#
loop_
_entity_poly.entity_id
_entity_poly.type
_entity_poly.pdbx_seq_one_letter_code
_entity_poly.pdbx_strand_id
1 'polypeptide(L)'
;MTNEKIELIKEAIKARESAVIAFSGGVDSATLAALAFEVLGKKALAVTINSPLFPKKQLETAVETACEIGIEHKILSFSQLSLPYFSANRINRCYFCKKALLETLLDFSEKAGYNAVLEGTNYSEIHGENRPGYRAVQEAGEKIFSPFLEFNVTKEEIREVASKLSLSAANRPSASCLATRIPYGKPITAEALQKIEKAEEFLFSLGFTQFRVRMHENLARIEVIQNELKDALLKREKISRRLKSLGFDYVTLDLEGFRSGSMDEPYTLKNLTNR
;
A
#
# COMPACT_ATOMS: atom_id res chain seq x y z
N MET A 1 -20.36 19.18 5.35
CA MET A 1 -19.15 18.59 5.97
C MET A 1 -18.27 17.90 4.94
N THR A 2 -18.51 16.64 4.53
CA THR A 2 -17.59 15.94 3.59
C THR A 2 -17.53 16.57 2.21
N ASN A 3 -18.67 16.94 1.60
CA ASN A 3 -18.66 17.63 0.29
C ASN A 3 -17.89 18.96 0.35
N GLU A 4 -18.01 19.74 1.43
CA GLU A 4 -17.28 21.02 1.59
C GLU A 4 -15.76 20.79 1.65
N LYS A 5 -15.31 19.77 2.40
CA LYS A 5 -13.88 19.39 2.44
C LYS A 5 -13.37 19.03 1.04
N ILE A 6 -14.17 18.30 0.26
CA ILE A 6 -13.79 17.88 -1.09
C ILE A 6 -13.71 19.07 -2.06
N GLU A 7 -14.63 20.02 -1.99
CA GLU A 7 -14.55 21.25 -2.79
C GLU A 7 -13.33 22.10 -2.41
N LEU A 8 -12.99 22.21 -1.11
CA LEU A 8 -11.75 22.86 -0.68
C LEU A 8 -10.49 22.13 -1.20
N ILE A 9 -10.49 20.80 -1.18
CA ILE A 9 -9.40 20.00 -1.75
C ILE A 9 -9.28 20.26 -3.25
N LYS A 10 -10.38 20.28 -3.99
CA LYS A 10 -10.41 20.57 -5.43
C LYS A 10 -9.81 21.93 -5.75
N GLU A 11 -10.20 22.98 -5.01
CA GLU A 11 -9.64 24.32 -5.19
C GLU A 11 -8.14 24.35 -4.83
N ALA A 12 -7.72 23.68 -3.76
CA ALA A 12 -6.31 23.60 -3.39
C ALA A 12 -5.47 22.84 -4.44
N ILE A 13 -6.01 21.78 -5.04
CA ILE A 13 -5.34 21.05 -6.14
C ILE A 13 -5.27 21.94 -7.38
N LYS A 14 -6.35 22.62 -7.74
CA LYS A 14 -6.42 23.52 -8.90
C LYS A 14 -5.42 24.66 -8.80
N ALA A 15 -5.24 25.25 -7.61
CA ALA A 15 -4.26 26.30 -7.34
C ALA A 15 -2.80 25.89 -7.59
N ARG A 16 -2.50 24.58 -7.64
CA ARG A 16 -1.16 24.07 -7.97
C ARG A 16 -0.91 23.98 -9.48
N GLU A 17 -1.95 24.17 -10.30
CA GLU A 17 -1.94 24.19 -11.78
C GLU A 17 -1.53 22.88 -12.49
N SER A 18 -0.64 22.07 -11.91
CA SER A 18 -0.23 20.76 -12.41
C SER A 18 0.27 19.86 -11.27
N ALA A 19 0.02 18.56 -11.38
CA ALA A 19 0.35 17.60 -10.33
C ALA A 19 0.74 16.21 -10.84
N VAL A 20 1.75 15.62 -10.20
CA VAL A 20 1.99 14.17 -10.19
C VAL A 20 1.27 13.57 -8.99
N ILE A 21 0.50 12.49 -9.18
CA ILE A 21 -0.20 11.80 -8.10
C ILE A 21 0.53 10.48 -7.80
N ALA A 22 0.99 10.32 -6.56
CA ALA A 22 1.53 9.06 -6.05
C ALA A 22 0.41 7.99 -6.04
N PHE A 23 0.48 7.05 -6.98
CA PHE A 23 -0.67 6.23 -7.33
C PHE A 23 -0.41 4.74 -7.13
N SER A 24 -1.19 4.11 -6.24
CA SER A 24 -1.11 2.67 -5.94
C SER A 24 -2.33 1.88 -6.41
N GLY A 25 -3.35 2.56 -6.95
CA GLY A 25 -4.66 1.97 -7.21
C GLY A 25 -5.46 1.64 -5.93
N GLY A 26 -4.94 1.90 -4.73
CA GLY A 26 -5.74 1.84 -3.51
C GLY A 26 -6.79 2.95 -3.47
N VAL A 27 -7.83 2.77 -2.65
CA VAL A 27 -8.97 3.72 -2.57
C VAL A 27 -8.52 5.17 -2.34
N ASP A 28 -7.52 5.41 -1.50
CA ASP A 28 -7.04 6.78 -1.23
C ASP A 28 -6.42 7.41 -2.48
N SER A 29 -5.45 6.71 -3.08
CA SER A 29 -4.78 7.22 -4.29
C SER A 29 -5.72 7.30 -5.50
N ALA A 30 -6.72 6.41 -5.59
CA ALA A 30 -7.72 6.41 -6.65
C ALA A 30 -8.65 7.62 -6.53
N THR A 31 -9.19 7.87 -5.34
CA THR A 31 -10.02 9.06 -5.08
C THR A 31 -9.22 10.33 -5.32
N LEU A 32 -7.97 10.40 -4.85
CA LEU A 32 -7.12 11.58 -5.06
C LEU A 32 -6.82 11.82 -6.54
N ALA A 33 -6.50 10.76 -7.29
CA ALA A 33 -6.26 10.85 -8.73
C ALA A 33 -7.52 11.31 -9.48
N ALA A 34 -8.69 10.80 -9.11
CA ALA A 34 -9.96 11.21 -9.72
C ALA A 34 -10.27 12.69 -9.46
N LEU A 35 -10.14 13.15 -8.21
CA LEU A 35 -10.34 14.56 -7.85
C LEU A 35 -9.33 15.48 -8.55
N ALA A 36 -8.06 15.05 -8.65
CA ALA A 36 -7.04 15.82 -9.34
C ALA A 36 -7.31 15.89 -10.86
N PHE A 37 -7.73 14.79 -11.47
CA PHE A 37 -8.09 14.75 -12.89
C PHE A 37 -9.32 15.62 -13.18
N GLU A 38 -10.31 15.64 -12.29
CA GLU A 38 -11.51 16.47 -12.43
C GLU A 38 -11.16 17.96 -12.57
N VAL A 39 -10.19 18.45 -11.79
CA VAL A 39 -9.87 19.89 -11.75
C VAL A 39 -8.66 20.32 -12.59
N LEU A 40 -7.73 19.40 -12.88
CA LEU A 40 -6.51 19.68 -13.67
C LEU A 40 -6.56 19.09 -15.09
N GLY A 41 -7.46 18.13 -15.36
CA GLY A 41 -7.51 17.39 -16.62
C GLY A 41 -6.15 16.79 -16.99
N LYS A 42 -5.66 17.11 -18.18
CA LYS A 42 -4.36 16.63 -18.72
C LYS A 42 -3.12 17.09 -17.95
N LYS A 43 -3.27 18.02 -16.99
CA LYS A 43 -2.18 18.47 -16.12
C LYS A 43 -2.07 17.63 -14.83
N ALA A 44 -2.89 16.59 -14.68
CA ALA A 44 -2.75 15.56 -13.65
C ALA A 44 -2.14 14.28 -14.26
N LEU A 45 -1.10 13.74 -13.64
CA LEU A 45 -0.46 12.50 -14.04
C LEU A 45 -0.41 11.52 -12.88
N ALA A 46 -1.04 10.35 -13.01
CA ALA A 46 -0.89 9.27 -12.05
C ALA A 46 0.45 8.57 -12.25
N VAL A 47 1.23 8.39 -11.18
CA VAL A 47 2.53 7.71 -11.23
C VAL A 47 2.58 6.55 -10.23
N THR A 48 2.79 5.34 -10.74
CA THR A 48 3.02 4.14 -9.92
C THR A 48 4.48 3.76 -9.92
N ILE A 49 5.03 3.52 -8.73
CA ILE A 49 6.37 2.95 -8.59
C ILE A 49 6.26 1.42 -8.61
N ASN A 50 6.77 0.80 -9.68
CA ASN A 50 6.91 -0.64 -9.78
C ASN A 50 8.16 -1.09 -9.00
N SER A 51 7.95 -1.86 -7.94
CA SER A 51 9.00 -2.42 -7.11
C SER A 51 8.68 -3.85 -6.67
N PRO A 52 9.68 -4.65 -6.25
CA PRO A 52 9.46 -6.01 -5.74
C PRO A 52 8.54 -6.09 -4.50
N LEU A 53 8.22 -4.95 -3.87
CA LEU A 53 7.32 -4.89 -2.72
C LEU A 53 5.84 -4.80 -3.11
N PHE A 54 5.59 -4.40 -4.35
CA PHE A 54 4.28 -4.09 -4.88
C PHE A 54 3.88 -5.23 -5.83
N PRO A 55 2.93 -6.09 -5.41
CA PRO A 55 2.58 -7.26 -6.19
C PRO A 55 2.15 -6.90 -7.62
N LYS A 56 2.52 -7.74 -8.59
CA LYS A 56 2.16 -7.57 -9.99
C LYS A 56 0.65 -7.38 -10.18
N LYS A 57 -0.16 -8.13 -9.43
CA LYS A 57 -1.61 -7.99 -9.47
C LYS A 57 -2.09 -6.60 -9.04
N GLN A 58 -1.42 -5.98 -8.06
CA GLN A 58 -1.74 -4.61 -7.66
C GLN A 58 -1.30 -3.59 -8.71
N LEU A 59 -0.21 -3.85 -9.43
CA LEU A 59 0.20 -3.03 -10.58
C LEU A 59 -0.82 -3.09 -11.71
N GLU A 60 -1.31 -4.28 -12.06
CA GLU A 60 -2.41 -4.46 -13.02
C GLU A 60 -3.65 -3.67 -12.56
N THR A 61 -4.05 -3.82 -11.30
CA THR A 61 -5.17 -3.09 -10.72
C THR A 61 -4.98 -1.57 -10.73
N ALA A 62 -3.75 -1.07 -10.52
CA ALA A 62 -3.46 0.35 -10.65
C ALA A 62 -3.69 0.82 -12.09
N VAL A 63 -3.16 0.11 -13.09
CA VAL A 63 -3.39 0.42 -14.51
C VAL A 63 -4.89 0.44 -14.86
N GLU A 64 -5.63 -0.58 -14.42
CA GLU A 64 -7.09 -0.66 -14.61
C GLU A 64 -7.81 0.54 -13.97
N THR A 65 -7.43 0.89 -12.73
CA THR A 65 -8.05 2.02 -12.00
C THR A 65 -7.71 3.37 -12.64
N ALA A 66 -6.51 3.56 -13.19
CA ALA A 66 -6.18 4.79 -13.90
C ALA A 66 -6.98 4.91 -15.21
N CYS A 67 -7.15 3.80 -15.94
CA CYS A 67 -7.98 3.73 -17.14
C CYS A 67 -9.44 4.08 -16.82
N GLU A 68 -9.98 3.52 -15.72
CA GLU A 68 -11.31 3.81 -15.20
C GLU A 68 -11.52 5.32 -14.93
N ILE A 69 -10.51 5.98 -14.35
CA ILE A 69 -10.53 7.42 -14.07
C ILE A 69 -10.37 8.26 -15.36
N GLY A 70 -9.73 7.70 -16.39
CA GLY A 70 -9.35 8.42 -17.62
C GLY A 70 -8.10 9.29 -17.47
N ILE A 71 -7.35 9.13 -16.37
CA ILE A 71 -6.11 9.86 -16.11
C ILE A 71 -4.92 9.22 -16.82
N GLU A 72 -3.98 10.03 -17.32
CA GLU A 72 -2.71 9.51 -17.84
C GLU A 72 -1.95 8.79 -16.72
N HIS A 73 -1.39 7.63 -17.04
CA HIS A 73 -0.69 6.77 -16.08
C HIS A 73 0.71 6.45 -16.54
N LYS A 74 1.68 6.67 -15.65
CA LYS A 74 3.08 6.32 -15.87
C LYS A 74 3.58 5.37 -14.80
N ILE A 75 4.35 4.38 -15.24
CA ILE A 75 5.02 3.44 -14.35
C ILE A 75 6.50 3.78 -14.33
N LEU A 76 7.04 4.02 -13.14
CA LEU A 76 8.48 4.16 -12.91
C LEU A 76 9.02 2.92 -12.22
N SER A 77 10.24 2.53 -12.54
CA SER A 77 10.92 1.42 -11.87
C SER A 77 11.85 1.95 -10.78
N PHE A 78 11.62 1.52 -9.55
CA PHE A 78 12.52 1.79 -8.43
C PHE A 78 12.43 0.64 -7.43
N SER A 79 13.57 0.17 -6.94
CA SER A 79 13.63 -0.94 -5.99
C SER A 79 14.16 -0.46 -4.65
N GLN A 80 13.33 -0.51 -3.61
CA GLN A 80 13.74 -0.21 -2.23
C GLN A 80 14.74 -1.25 -1.68
N LEU A 81 14.93 -2.38 -2.35
CA LEU A 81 15.93 -3.37 -1.95
C LEU A 81 17.36 -2.83 -2.06
N SER A 82 17.58 -1.80 -2.89
CA SER A 82 18.87 -1.11 -2.98
C SER A 82 19.18 -0.26 -1.74
N LEU A 83 18.18 0.00 -0.87
CA LEU A 83 18.33 0.79 0.34
C LEU A 83 18.73 -0.13 1.51
N PRO A 84 19.96 -0.03 2.06
CA PRO A 84 20.42 -0.94 3.12
C PRO A 84 19.54 -0.93 4.37
N TYR A 85 18.99 0.23 4.74
CA TYR A 85 18.08 0.36 5.89
C TYR A 85 16.74 -0.34 5.67
N PHE A 86 16.26 -0.39 4.43
CA PHE A 86 15.03 -1.07 4.10
C PHE A 86 15.25 -2.59 4.04
N SER A 87 16.28 -3.04 3.31
CA SER A 87 16.58 -4.46 3.15
C SER A 87 16.98 -5.13 4.47
N ALA A 88 17.59 -4.40 5.42
CA ALA A 88 17.83 -4.89 6.78
C ALA A 88 16.55 -5.07 7.63
N ASN A 89 15.40 -4.60 7.13
CA ASN A 89 14.08 -4.81 7.73
C ASN A 89 13.93 -4.31 9.17
N ARG A 90 14.49 -3.13 9.47
CA ARG A 90 14.38 -2.50 10.79
C ARG A 90 12.97 -1.97 11.03
N ILE A 91 12.61 -1.69 12.28
CA ILE A 91 11.29 -1.17 12.68
C ILE A 91 10.92 0.12 11.91
N ASN A 92 11.91 0.95 11.60
CA ASN A 92 11.73 2.19 10.84
C ASN A 92 11.84 2.03 9.32
N ARG A 93 11.82 0.82 8.75
CA ARG A 93 11.91 0.58 7.29
C ARG A 93 10.87 1.38 6.50
N CYS A 94 9.66 1.56 7.05
CA CYS A 94 8.55 2.24 6.38
C CYS A 94 8.83 3.75 6.21
N TYR A 95 9.57 4.37 7.13
CA TYR A 95 10.02 5.76 7.00
C TYR A 95 10.95 5.90 5.79
N PHE A 96 12.02 5.10 5.73
CA PHE A 96 12.99 5.15 4.63
C PHE A 96 12.36 4.76 3.29
N CYS A 97 11.44 3.80 3.29
CA CYS A 97 10.68 3.41 2.10
C CYS A 97 9.85 4.59 1.56
N LYS A 98 9.04 5.23 2.41
CA LYS A 98 8.20 6.37 2.02
C LYS A 98 9.07 7.55 1.58
N LYS A 99 10.15 7.85 2.31
CA LYS A 99 11.10 8.92 1.95
C LYS A 99 11.66 8.73 0.55
N ALA A 100 12.21 7.55 0.25
CA ALA A 100 12.78 7.27 -1.07
C ALA A 100 11.73 7.30 -2.20
N LEU A 101 10.49 6.88 -1.91
CA LEU A 101 9.38 7.00 -2.86
C LEU A 101 9.04 8.47 -3.17
N LEU A 102 8.95 9.31 -2.15
CA LEU A 102 8.67 10.74 -2.31
C LEU A 102 9.81 11.44 -3.06
N GLU A 103 11.08 11.15 -2.72
CA GLU A 103 12.26 11.68 -3.41
C GLU A 103 12.26 11.29 -4.90
N THR A 104 11.92 10.03 -5.22
CA THR A 104 11.81 9.55 -6.61
C THR A 104 10.72 10.29 -7.38
N LEU A 105 9.56 10.52 -6.76
CA LEU A 105 8.44 11.24 -7.38
C LEU A 105 8.74 12.73 -7.55
N LEU A 106 9.44 13.35 -6.60
CA LEU A 106 9.88 14.73 -6.69
C LEU A 106 10.86 14.92 -7.84
N ASP A 107 11.92 14.10 -7.92
CA ASP A 107 12.90 14.14 -9.01
C ASP A 107 12.21 13.98 -10.38
N PHE A 108 11.27 13.04 -10.48
CA PHE A 108 10.48 12.86 -11.69
C PHE A 108 9.60 14.07 -12.01
N SER A 109 8.86 14.59 -11.02
CA SER A 109 7.97 15.75 -11.15
C SER A 109 8.72 16.98 -11.65
N GLU A 110 9.91 17.24 -11.09
CA GLU A 110 10.75 18.37 -11.47
C GLU A 110 11.25 18.26 -12.91
N LYS A 111 11.77 17.10 -13.30
CA LYS A 111 12.23 16.84 -14.67
C LYS A 111 11.09 16.91 -15.69
N ALA A 112 9.88 16.53 -15.30
CA ALA A 112 8.70 16.55 -16.15
C ALA A 112 7.94 17.89 -16.12
N GLY A 113 8.36 18.86 -15.30
CA GLY A 113 7.78 20.21 -15.25
C GLY A 113 6.42 20.30 -14.53
N TYR A 114 6.16 19.40 -13.56
CA TYR A 114 4.96 19.47 -12.72
C TYR A 114 5.24 20.25 -11.43
N ASN A 115 4.26 21.05 -11.00
CA ASN A 115 4.41 21.98 -9.88
C ASN A 115 4.32 21.31 -8.51
N ALA A 116 3.61 20.19 -8.39
CA ALA A 116 3.38 19.50 -7.13
C ALA A 116 3.34 17.97 -7.27
N VAL A 117 3.61 17.29 -6.16
CA VAL A 117 3.39 15.85 -5.99
C VAL A 117 2.33 15.65 -4.93
N LEU A 118 1.25 14.97 -5.29
CA LEU A 118 0.10 14.70 -4.45
C LEU A 118 0.18 13.28 -3.92
N GLU A 119 -0.08 13.09 -2.63
CA GLU A 119 -0.03 11.77 -2.02
C GLU A 119 -1.20 11.56 -1.04
N GLY A 120 -1.61 10.30 -0.89
CA GLY A 120 -2.91 9.92 -0.34
C GLY A 120 -2.98 9.72 1.18
N THR A 121 -1.98 10.11 1.97
CA THR A 121 -2.07 10.02 3.44
C THR A 121 -3.29 10.78 3.96
N ASN A 122 -4.10 10.10 4.77
CA ASN A 122 -5.36 10.62 5.30
C ASN A 122 -5.35 10.78 6.83
N TYR A 123 -6.37 11.48 7.34
CA TYR A 123 -6.47 11.84 8.76
C TYR A 123 -6.57 10.61 9.69
N SER A 124 -7.20 9.52 9.24
CA SER A 124 -7.32 8.29 10.05
C SER A 124 -5.97 7.61 10.27
N GLU A 125 -4.95 7.89 9.45
CA GLU A 125 -3.63 7.27 9.57
C GLU A 125 -2.77 7.88 10.68
N ILE A 126 -2.95 9.15 11.03
CA ILE A 126 -2.04 9.86 11.96
C ILE A 126 -2.29 9.58 13.45
N HIS A 127 -3.41 8.97 13.81
CA HIS A 127 -3.79 8.71 15.21
C HIS A 127 -3.26 7.39 15.79
N GLY A 128 -2.46 6.63 15.04
CA GLY A 128 -1.88 5.36 15.50
C GLY A 128 -0.51 5.52 16.17
N GLU A 129 -0.21 4.67 17.16
CA GLU A 129 1.14 4.58 17.74
C GLU A 129 2.15 4.19 16.64
N ASN A 130 3.21 5.00 16.50
CA ASN A 130 4.35 4.76 15.59
C ASN A 130 3.98 4.66 14.09
N ARG A 131 3.79 5.84 13.45
CA ARG A 131 3.59 5.97 11.99
C ARG A 131 4.83 6.52 11.29
N PRO A 132 5.90 5.71 11.12
CA PRO A 132 7.17 6.17 10.54
C PRO A 132 7.02 6.73 9.12
N GLY A 133 6.03 6.26 8.34
CA GLY A 133 5.76 6.79 7.00
C GLY A 133 5.29 8.25 7.02
N TYR A 134 4.47 8.65 8.00
CA TYR A 134 3.95 10.02 8.09
C TYR A 134 5.07 11.03 8.34
N ARG A 135 6.05 10.67 9.17
CA ARG A 135 7.24 11.50 9.40
C ARG A 135 7.97 11.84 8.09
N ALA A 136 8.05 10.90 7.15
CA ALA A 136 8.68 11.17 5.85
C ALA A 136 7.92 12.22 5.04
N VAL A 137 6.58 12.25 5.13
CA VAL A 137 5.74 13.26 4.46
C VAL A 137 5.99 14.65 5.05
N GLN A 138 6.06 14.76 6.38
CA GLN A 138 6.33 16.03 7.06
C GLN A 138 7.69 16.64 6.69
N GLU A 139 8.68 15.78 6.38
CA GLU A 139 10.03 16.19 6.01
C GLU A 139 10.21 16.43 4.50
N ALA A 140 9.22 16.13 3.65
CA ALA A 140 9.38 16.07 2.20
C ALA A 140 9.26 17.43 1.46
N GLY A 141 9.03 18.52 2.20
CA GLY A 141 9.01 19.88 1.67
C GLY A 141 7.69 20.30 1.01
N GLU A 142 7.60 21.56 0.60
CA GLU A 142 6.36 22.24 0.18
C GLU A 142 5.76 21.69 -1.13
N LYS A 143 6.57 21.05 -1.98
CA LYS A 143 6.08 20.43 -3.23
C LYS A 143 5.26 19.16 -3.00
N ILE A 144 5.41 18.52 -1.84
CA ILE A 144 4.60 17.36 -1.46
C ILE A 144 3.33 17.83 -0.78
N PHE A 145 2.19 17.44 -1.33
CA PHE A 145 0.87 17.84 -0.82
C PHE A 145 0.03 16.62 -0.45
N SER A 146 -0.49 16.63 0.77
CA SER A 146 -1.33 15.56 1.33
C SER A 146 -2.73 16.10 1.65
N PRO A 147 -3.59 16.30 0.63
CA PRO A 147 -4.86 17.02 0.80
C PRO A 147 -5.78 16.36 1.82
N PHE A 148 -5.88 15.04 1.83
CA PHE A 148 -6.74 14.35 2.80
C PHE A 148 -6.29 14.54 4.23
N LEU A 149 -4.98 14.70 4.46
CA LEU A 149 -4.48 15.04 5.77
C LEU A 149 -4.75 16.50 6.12
N GLU A 150 -4.41 17.43 5.22
CA GLU A 150 -4.54 18.88 5.45
C GLU A 150 -5.98 19.30 5.74
N PHE A 151 -6.96 18.67 5.07
CA PHE A 151 -8.39 18.94 5.24
C PHE A 151 -9.10 17.96 6.19
N ASN A 152 -8.34 17.20 7.00
CA ASN A 152 -8.86 16.25 7.99
C ASN A 152 -9.91 15.28 7.43
N VAL A 153 -9.65 14.72 6.26
CA VAL A 153 -10.53 13.74 5.60
C VAL A 153 -10.22 12.35 6.14
N THR A 154 -11.23 11.66 6.67
CA THR A 154 -11.09 10.30 7.19
C THR A 154 -11.14 9.25 6.08
N LYS A 155 -10.73 8.03 6.41
CA LYS A 155 -10.81 6.88 5.50
C LYS A 155 -12.24 6.57 5.05
N GLU A 156 -13.21 6.74 5.96
CA GLU A 156 -14.62 6.54 5.70
C GLU A 156 -15.15 7.58 4.70
N GLU A 157 -14.79 8.85 4.90
CA GLU A 157 -15.11 9.93 3.97
C GLU A 157 -14.51 9.68 2.57
N ILE A 158 -13.27 9.19 2.50
CA ILE A 158 -12.63 8.82 1.22
C ILE A 158 -13.42 7.71 0.50
N ARG A 159 -13.90 6.69 1.22
CA ARG A 159 -14.70 5.60 0.63
C ARG A 159 -16.08 6.08 0.16
N GLU A 160 -16.70 7.00 0.90
CA GLU A 160 -17.94 7.65 0.50
C GLU A 160 -17.76 8.42 -0.82
N VAL A 161 -16.69 9.21 -0.92
CA VAL A 161 -16.36 9.97 -2.13
C VAL A 161 -16.02 9.05 -3.29
N ALA A 162 -15.23 8.00 -3.06
CA ALA A 162 -14.94 6.97 -4.07
C ALA A 162 -16.21 6.35 -4.64
N SER A 163 -17.18 6.04 -3.77
CA SER A 163 -18.48 5.49 -4.16
C SER A 163 -19.30 6.48 -5.00
N LYS A 164 -19.32 7.77 -4.62
CA LYS A 164 -20.01 8.82 -5.39
C LYS A 164 -19.39 9.02 -6.77
N LEU A 165 -18.07 8.89 -6.88
CA LEU A 165 -17.34 8.90 -8.15
C LEU A 165 -17.45 7.59 -8.93
N SER A 166 -18.23 6.62 -8.43
CA SER A 166 -18.41 5.28 -9.02
C SER A 166 -17.12 4.49 -9.21
N LEU A 167 -16.10 4.74 -8.38
CA LEU A 167 -14.81 4.07 -8.47
C LEU A 167 -14.88 2.64 -7.92
N SER A 168 -14.42 1.67 -8.70
CA SER A 168 -14.28 0.26 -8.32
C SER A 168 -13.41 0.06 -7.06
N ALA A 169 -12.50 1.01 -6.79
CA ALA A 169 -11.65 1.02 -5.61
C ALA A 169 -12.41 1.24 -4.29
N ALA A 170 -13.64 1.77 -4.31
CA ALA A 170 -14.41 2.12 -3.11
C ALA A 170 -14.58 0.96 -2.12
N ASN A 171 -14.76 -0.26 -2.64
CA ASN A 171 -14.94 -1.48 -1.84
C ASN A 171 -13.66 -2.32 -1.71
N ARG A 172 -12.54 -1.85 -2.29
CA ARG A 172 -11.28 -2.60 -2.28
C ARG A 172 -10.72 -2.67 -0.85
N PRO A 173 -10.29 -3.84 -0.36
CA PRO A 173 -9.59 -3.97 0.91
C PRO A 173 -8.26 -3.22 0.89
N SER A 174 -7.81 -2.75 2.05
CA SER A 174 -6.50 -2.12 2.16
C SER A 174 -5.39 -3.15 1.89
N ALA A 175 -4.56 -2.86 0.90
CA ALA A 175 -3.37 -3.64 0.60
C ALA A 175 -2.17 -3.13 1.41
N SER A 176 -1.33 -4.05 1.88
CA SER A 176 -0.04 -3.73 2.48
C SER A 176 1.08 -4.35 1.67
N CYS A 177 2.26 -3.71 1.65
CA CYS A 177 3.41 -4.18 0.90
C CYS A 177 3.87 -5.58 1.35
N LEU A 178 4.51 -6.32 0.46
CA LEU A 178 4.97 -7.69 0.71
C LEU A 178 5.98 -7.78 1.87
N ALA A 179 6.75 -6.73 2.14
CA ALA A 179 7.66 -6.67 3.29
C ALA A 179 6.96 -6.90 4.63
N THR A 180 5.67 -6.59 4.75
CA THR A 180 4.90 -6.87 5.97
C THR A 180 4.74 -8.36 6.26
N ARG A 181 5.06 -9.25 5.32
CA ARG A 181 5.02 -10.71 5.52
C ARG A 181 6.30 -11.24 6.16
N ILE A 182 7.34 -10.41 6.30
CA ILE A 182 8.65 -10.79 6.84
C ILE A 182 8.83 -10.14 8.23
N PRO A 183 9.12 -10.91 9.30
CA PRO A 183 9.37 -10.38 10.64
C PRO A 183 10.49 -9.32 10.65
N TYR A 184 10.36 -8.27 11.47
CA TYR A 184 11.43 -7.27 11.60
C TYR A 184 12.75 -7.92 12.04
N GLY A 185 13.85 -7.36 11.54
CA GLY A 185 15.21 -7.86 11.79
C GLY A 185 15.61 -9.04 10.90
N LYS A 186 14.68 -9.63 10.13
CA LYS A 186 15.02 -10.60 9.09
C LYS A 186 15.19 -9.87 7.74
N PRO A 187 16.32 -10.03 7.03
CA PRO A 187 16.55 -9.35 5.76
C PRO A 187 15.44 -9.58 4.74
N ILE A 188 15.07 -8.52 4.01
CA ILE A 188 14.17 -8.60 2.87
C ILE A 188 14.99 -8.81 1.61
N THR A 189 14.75 -9.90 0.90
CA THR A 189 15.40 -10.22 -0.38
C THR A 189 14.35 -10.34 -1.50
N ALA A 190 14.80 -10.22 -2.75
CA ALA A 190 13.93 -10.37 -3.91
C ALA A 190 13.33 -11.78 -3.99
N GLU A 191 14.12 -12.82 -3.65
CA GLU A 191 13.69 -14.21 -3.64
C GLU A 191 12.59 -14.45 -2.61
N ALA A 192 12.74 -13.90 -1.39
CA ALA A 192 11.73 -13.99 -0.35
C ALA A 192 10.41 -13.33 -0.79
N LEU A 193 10.48 -12.13 -1.35
CA LEU A 193 9.31 -11.40 -1.84
C LEU A 193 8.61 -12.15 -2.97
N GLN A 194 9.36 -12.67 -3.96
CA GLN A 194 8.80 -13.43 -5.07
C GLN A 194 8.15 -14.75 -4.60
N LYS A 195 8.77 -15.43 -3.63
CA LYS A 195 8.23 -16.65 -3.02
C LYS A 195 6.90 -16.38 -2.31
N ILE A 196 6.82 -15.28 -1.54
CA ILE A 196 5.60 -14.84 -0.85
C ILE A 196 4.52 -14.45 -1.87
N GLU A 197 4.86 -13.66 -2.88
CA GLU A 197 3.93 -13.24 -3.93
C GLU A 197 3.30 -14.43 -4.63
N LYS A 198 4.09 -15.39 -5.10
CA LYS A 198 3.59 -16.62 -5.74
C LYS A 198 2.69 -17.45 -4.82
N ALA A 199 2.94 -17.44 -3.52
CA ALA A 199 2.10 -18.12 -2.54
C ALA A 199 0.76 -17.39 -2.36
N GLU A 200 0.78 -16.06 -2.28
CA GLU A 200 -0.41 -15.21 -2.18
C GLU A 200 -1.26 -15.25 -3.46
N GLU A 201 -0.64 -15.25 -4.64
CA GLU A 201 -1.31 -15.46 -5.94
C GLU A 201 -2.03 -16.80 -5.98
N PHE A 202 -1.43 -17.85 -5.43
CA PHE A 202 -2.07 -19.16 -5.38
C PHE A 202 -3.29 -19.15 -4.46
N LEU A 203 -3.22 -18.53 -3.28
CA LEU A 203 -4.39 -18.39 -2.41
C LEU A 203 -5.49 -17.58 -3.10
N PHE A 204 -5.15 -16.49 -3.77
CA PHE A 204 -6.10 -15.73 -4.58
C PHE A 204 -6.81 -16.63 -5.61
N SER A 205 -6.06 -17.45 -6.34
CA SER A 205 -6.62 -18.38 -7.34
C SER A 205 -7.55 -19.46 -6.76
N LEU A 206 -7.47 -19.71 -5.46
CA LEU A 206 -8.37 -20.62 -4.74
C LEU A 206 -9.64 -19.95 -4.20
N GLY A 207 -9.80 -18.64 -4.44
CA GLY A 207 -10.98 -17.86 -4.07
C GLY A 207 -10.92 -17.21 -2.68
N PHE A 208 -9.76 -17.21 -2.01
CA PHE A 208 -9.61 -16.45 -0.76
C PHE A 208 -9.66 -14.95 -1.05
N THR A 209 -10.38 -14.18 -0.24
CA THR A 209 -10.63 -12.75 -0.50
C THR A 209 -9.69 -11.85 0.29
N GLN A 210 -9.29 -12.26 1.49
CA GLN A 210 -8.36 -11.51 2.32
C GLN A 210 -7.46 -12.45 3.11
N PHE A 211 -6.18 -12.43 2.76
CA PHE A 211 -5.20 -13.38 3.26
C PHE A 211 -3.78 -12.80 3.29
N ARG A 212 -2.90 -13.46 4.04
CA ARG A 212 -1.46 -13.17 4.09
C ARG A 212 -0.67 -14.47 4.19
N VAL A 213 0.47 -14.54 3.52
CA VAL A 213 1.44 -15.62 3.72
C VAL A 213 2.65 -15.06 4.47
N ARG A 214 2.67 -15.19 5.79
CA ARG A 214 3.78 -14.74 6.63
C ARG A 214 4.93 -15.72 6.55
N MET A 215 6.13 -15.22 6.28
CA MET A 215 7.33 -16.02 6.12
C MET A 215 8.16 -15.98 7.40
N HIS A 216 8.25 -17.11 8.09
CA HIS A 216 9.10 -17.33 9.25
C HIS A 216 10.22 -18.28 8.84
N GLU A 217 11.30 -17.71 8.28
CA GLU A 217 12.36 -18.49 7.64
C GLU A 217 11.77 -19.36 6.52
N ASN A 218 11.85 -20.69 6.62
CA ASN A 218 11.23 -21.59 5.64
C ASN A 218 9.81 -22.06 6.02
N LEU A 219 9.20 -21.48 7.05
CA LEU A 219 7.81 -21.74 7.41
C LEU A 219 6.88 -20.67 6.79
N ALA A 220 5.83 -21.13 6.12
CA ALA A 220 4.72 -20.28 5.69
C ALA A 220 3.57 -20.36 6.70
N ARG A 221 3.28 -19.26 7.39
CA ARG A 221 2.09 -19.11 8.24
C ARG A 221 1.02 -18.35 7.47
N ILE A 222 -0.06 -19.04 7.14
CA ILE A 222 -1.19 -18.50 6.37
C ILE A 222 -2.17 -17.84 7.33
N GLU A 223 -2.53 -16.60 7.05
CA GLU A 223 -3.64 -15.90 7.68
C GLU A 223 -4.75 -15.74 6.64
N VAL A 224 -5.99 -16.12 6.96
CA VAL A 224 -7.20 -15.86 6.16
C VAL A 224 -8.28 -15.27 7.07
N ILE A 225 -9.26 -14.58 6.51
CA ILE A 225 -10.40 -14.10 7.31
C ILE A 225 -11.18 -15.24 7.96
N GLN A 226 -11.83 -14.95 9.08
CA GLN A 226 -12.43 -15.95 9.98
C GLN A 226 -13.42 -16.90 9.28
N ASN A 227 -14.27 -16.36 8.41
CA ASN A 227 -15.24 -17.12 7.61
C ASN A 227 -14.59 -18.01 6.53
N GLU A 228 -13.33 -17.78 6.16
CA GLU A 228 -12.57 -18.56 5.17
C GLU A 228 -11.65 -19.63 5.81
N LEU A 229 -11.56 -19.71 7.14
CA LEU A 229 -10.72 -20.71 7.83
C LEU A 229 -11.13 -22.15 7.50
N LYS A 230 -12.45 -22.43 7.46
CA LYS A 230 -12.97 -23.75 7.10
C LYS A 230 -12.55 -24.13 5.68
N ASP A 231 -12.60 -23.18 4.75
CA ASP A 231 -12.19 -23.37 3.37
C ASP A 231 -10.69 -23.64 3.23
N ALA A 232 -9.85 -22.96 4.02
CA ALA A 232 -8.42 -23.24 4.10
C ALA A 232 -8.15 -24.67 4.57
N LEU A 233 -8.87 -25.15 5.58
CA LEU A 233 -8.75 -26.53 6.07
C LEU A 233 -9.21 -27.56 5.04
N LEU A 234 -10.29 -27.30 4.31
CA LEU A 234 -10.76 -28.18 3.22
C LEU A 234 -9.76 -28.22 2.05
N LYS A 235 -9.10 -27.11 1.75
CA LYS A 235 -8.10 -26.99 0.67
C LYS A 235 -6.67 -27.29 1.13
N ARG A 236 -6.45 -27.76 2.37
CA ARG A 236 -5.13 -27.90 3.03
C ARG A 236 -4.08 -28.66 2.23
N GLU A 237 -4.47 -29.74 1.54
CA GLU A 237 -3.52 -30.56 0.78
C GLU A 237 -3.01 -29.83 -0.46
N LYS A 238 -3.90 -29.12 -1.16
CA LYS A 238 -3.54 -28.31 -2.34
C LYS A 238 -2.63 -27.16 -1.93
N ILE A 239 -2.98 -26.48 -0.85
CA ILE A 239 -2.19 -25.39 -0.26
C ILE A 239 -0.81 -25.87 0.16
N SER A 240 -0.74 -26.92 0.99
CA SER A 240 0.52 -27.48 1.49
C SER A 240 1.43 -27.92 0.35
N ARG A 241 0.92 -28.69 -0.61
CA ARG A 241 1.70 -29.15 -1.78
C ARG A 241 2.26 -27.98 -2.59
N ARG A 242 1.43 -26.98 -2.89
CA ARG A 242 1.87 -25.83 -3.69
C ARG A 242 2.90 -24.99 -2.97
N LEU A 243 2.67 -24.62 -1.72
CA LEU A 243 3.62 -23.78 -0.98
C LEU A 243 4.94 -24.52 -0.73
N LYS A 244 4.91 -25.84 -0.47
CA LYS A 244 6.14 -26.64 -0.39
C LYS A 244 6.92 -26.64 -1.71
N SER A 245 6.24 -26.73 -2.85
CA SER A 245 6.90 -26.63 -4.17
C SER A 245 7.54 -25.26 -4.45
N LEU A 246 7.12 -24.20 -3.72
CA LEU A 246 7.74 -22.88 -3.76
C LEU A 246 8.97 -22.77 -2.81
N GLY A 247 9.29 -23.85 -2.09
CA GLY A 247 10.46 -23.95 -1.21
C GLY A 247 10.17 -23.73 0.28
N PHE A 248 8.91 -23.75 0.73
CA PHE A 248 8.61 -23.78 2.17
C PHE A 248 8.75 -25.20 2.72
N ASP A 249 9.36 -25.36 3.90
CA ASP A 249 9.49 -26.67 4.55
C ASP A 249 8.18 -27.06 5.26
N TYR A 250 7.57 -26.06 5.90
CA TYR A 250 6.34 -26.19 6.67
C TYR A 250 5.31 -25.15 6.23
N VAL A 251 4.05 -25.56 6.24
CA VAL A 251 2.90 -24.71 5.93
C VAL A 251 1.91 -24.84 7.06
N THR A 252 1.59 -23.73 7.70
CA THR A 252 0.69 -23.67 8.84
C THR A 252 -0.45 -22.70 8.56
N LEU A 253 -1.56 -22.89 9.29
CA LEU A 253 -2.68 -21.96 9.31
C LEU A 253 -2.67 -21.27 10.66
N ASP A 254 -2.74 -19.95 10.66
CA ASP A 254 -2.93 -19.18 11.87
C ASP A 254 -4.36 -19.37 12.40
N LEU A 255 -4.47 -19.93 13.61
CA LEU A 255 -5.77 -20.21 14.25
C LEU A 255 -6.57 -18.95 14.56
N GLU A 256 -5.86 -17.84 14.64
CA GLU A 256 -6.35 -16.54 15.04
C GLU A 256 -6.69 -15.69 13.79
N GLY A 257 -6.41 -16.23 12.59
CA GLY A 257 -6.82 -15.72 11.30
C GLY A 257 -6.11 -14.41 10.89
N PHE A 258 -6.67 -13.75 9.88
CA PHE A 258 -6.21 -12.45 9.41
C PHE A 258 -6.57 -11.35 10.40
N ARG A 259 -5.54 -10.60 10.85
CA ARG A 259 -5.68 -9.35 11.59
C ARG A 259 -4.74 -8.29 11.04
N SER A 260 -5.22 -7.06 10.98
CA SER A 260 -4.35 -5.93 10.65
C SER A 260 -3.33 -5.73 11.77
N GLY A 261 -2.05 -5.59 11.42
CA GLY A 261 -0.99 -5.38 12.41
C GLY A 261 -0.49 -6.63 13.13
N SER A 262 -0.91 -7.85 12.75
CA SER A 262 -0.49 -9.10 13.43
C SER A 262 1.03 -9.31 13.56
N MET A 263 1.81 -8.73 12.64
CA MET A 263 3.28 -8.81 12.66
C MET A 263 3.95 -7.74 13.54
N ASP A 264 3.20 -6.73 13.97
CA ASP A 264 3.68 -5.66 14.86
C ASP A 264 3.46 -6.04 16.34
N GLU A 265 2.47 -6.89 16.66
CA GLU A 265 2.10 -7.32 18.02
C GLU A 265 3.30 -7.79 18.87
N PRO A 266 4.21 -8.67 18.38
CA PRO A 266 5.34 -9.16 19.19
C PRO A 266 6.36 -8.06 19.55
N TYR A 267 6.36 -6.94 18.82
CA TYR A 267 7.27 -5.82 19.04
C TYR A 267 6.63 -4.78 19.97
N THR A 268 5.32 -4.57 19.87
CA THR A 268 4.56 -3.71 20.80
C THR A 268 4.55 -4.28 22.21
N LEU A 269 4.35 -5.60 22.37
CA LEU A 269 4.35 -6.28 23.67
C LEU A 269 5.74 -6.28 24.36
N LYS A 270 6.82 -6.37 23.58
CA LYS A 270 8.20 -6.26 24.11
C LYS A 270 8.55 -4.86 24.62
N ASN A 271 7.94 -3.81 24.06
CA ASN A 271 8.13 -2.44 24.54
C ASN A 271 7.34 -2.13 25.81
N LEU A 272 6.23 -2.84 26.05
CA LEU A 272 5.43 -2.73 27.29
C LEU A 272 6.06 -3.48 28.47
N THR A 273 6.83 -4.54 28.20
CA THR A 273 7.52 -5.35 29.23
C THR A 273 8.90 -4.80 29.61
N ASN A 274 9.41 -3.82 28.87
CA ASN A 274 10.66 -3.11 29.15
C ASN A 274 10.45 -1.68 29.71
N ARG A 275 9.26 -1.38 30.23
CA ARG A 275 8.95 -0.15 30.99
C ARG A 275 8.67 -0.47 32.44
#